data_AF-A0A2U2P9C9-F1
#
_entry.id   AF-A0A2U2P9C9-F1
#
_cell.length_a   1.000
_cell.length_b   1.000
_cell.length_c   1.000
_cell.angle_alpha   90.00
_cell.angle_beta   90.00
_cell.angle_gamma   90.00
#
_symmetry.space_group_name_H-M   'P 1'
#
loop_
_entity.id
_entity.type
_entity.pdbx_description
1 polymer ?
#
loop_
_entity_poly.entity_id
_entity_poly.type
_entity_poly.pdbx_seq_one_letter_code
_entity_poly.pdbx_strand_id
1 'polypeptide(L)'
;MQKEVFLWSYNKRYPIAKIVNVSYQQVEDLLGSSSILNFFNKVAPTFEEIQNFTKPLKPAFPEAQVTTCSYKPLIGMVSMTDPRGNTSYYKYDSFRRLKSVLDWQKNVKQDYQYHYRP
;
A
#
# COMPACT_ATOMS: atom_id res chain seq x y z
N MET A 1 14.97 1.36 -19.03
CA MET A 1 13.92 0.68 -18.24
C MET A 1 13.72 1.45 -16.95
N GLN A 2 12.47 1.67 -16.53
CA GLN A 2 12.18 2.33 -15.28
C GLN A 2 12.48 1.37 -14.11
N LYS A 3 13.20 1.84 -13.08
CA LYS A 3 13.51 1.03 -11.91
C LYS A 3 12.28 0.98 -11.01
N GLU A 4 11.87 -0.23 -10.62
CA GLU A 4 10.77 -0.47 -9.70
C GLU A 4 11.26 -1.30 -8.51
N VAL A 5 10.88 -0.88 -7.31
CA VAL A 5 11.17 -1.56 -6.05
C VAL A 5 9.86 -1.83 -5.33
N PHE A 6 9.73 -3.04 -4.78
CA PHE A 6 8.57 -3.43 -3.98
C PHE A 6 9.02 -3.76 -2.56
N LEU A 7 8.38 -3.14 -1.57
CA LEU A 7 8.52 -3.53 -0.17
C LEU A 7 7.32 -4.39 0.21
N TRP A 8 7.59 -5.51 0.87
CA TRP A 8 6.60 -6.52 1.21
C TRP A 8 6.41 -6.61 2.73
N SER A 9 5.25 -7.09 3.17
CA SER A 9 4.92 -7.35 4.57
C SER A 9 3.83 -8.42 4.67
N TYR A 10 3.09 -8.45 5.79
CA TYR A 10 2.07 -9.46 6.09
C TYR A 10 2.65 -10.86 6.08
N ASN A 11 3.80 -11.04 6.72
CA ASN A 11 4.63 -12.23 6.66
C ASN A 11 4.84 -12.65 5.18
N LYS A 12 5.46 -11.74 4.41
CA LYS A 12 5.91 -11.97 3.02
C LYS A 12 4.77 -12.17 2.00
N ARG A 13 3.55 -11.76 2.32
CA ARG A 13 2.36 -12.11 1.54
C ARG A 13 1.82 -11.00 0.65
N TYR A 14 2.01 -9.73 1.05
CA TYR A 14 1.45 -8.59 0.31
C TYR A 14 2.47 -7.46 0.15
N PRO A 15 2.55 -6.82 -1.04
CA PRO A 15 3.36 -5.64 -1.25
C PRO A 15 2.71 -4.43 -0.60
N ILE A 16 3.44 -3.75 0.28
CA ILE A 16 2.98 -2.55 1.00
C ILE A 16 3.45 -1.24 0.37
N ALA A 17 4.46 -1.29 -0.49
CA ALA A 17 4.93 -0.13 -1.24
C ALA A 17 5.43 -0.54 -2.62
N LYS A 18 5.06 0.26 -3.63
CA LYS A 18 5.71 0.30 -4.95
C LYS A 18 6.45 1.63 -5.05
N ILE A 19 7.74 1.57 -5.35
CA ILE A 19 8.62 2.74 -5.44
C ILE A 19 9.22 2.74 -6.84
N VAL A 20 9.02 3.83 -7.57
CA VAL A 20 9.49 3.98 -8.95
C VAL A 20 10.53 5.09 -9.01
N ASN A 21 11.50 4.97 -9.93
CA ASN A 21 12.63 5.87 -10.18
C ASN A 21 13.78 5.81 -9.14
N VAL A 22 13.69 4.91 -8.17
CA VAL A 22 14.74 4.67 -7.17
C VAL A 22 15.20 3.22 -7.26
N SER A 23 16.49 2.97 -7.04
CA SER A 23 17.03 1.60 -6.98
C SER A 23 16.81 0.94 -5.62
N TYR A 24 16.81 -0.39 -5.57
CA TYR A 24 16.69 -1.12 -4.31
C TYR A 24 17.81 -0.76 -3.33
N GLN A 25 19.05 -0.60 -3.81
CA GLN A 25 20.19 -0.21 -2.97
C GLN A 25 19.94 1.13 -2.26
N GLN A 26 19.45 2.15 -2.96
CA GLN A 26 19.14 3.45 -2.34
C GLN A 26 18.01 3.35 -1.29
N VAL A 27 17.01 2.49 -1.54
CA VAL A 27 15.94 2.23 -0.56
C VAL A 27 16.49 1.51 0.67
N GLU A 28 17.38 0.55 0.47
CA GLU A 28 18.04 -0.20 1.54
C GLU A 28 19.00 0.67 2.36
N ASP A 29 19.78 1.52 1.72
CA ASP A 29 20.69 2.47 2.38
C ASP A 29 19.90 3.47 3.26
N LEU A 30 18.71 3.88 2.82
CA LEU A 30 17.88 4.84 3.55
C LEU A 30 17.08 4.19 4.70
N LEU A 31 16.41 3.07 4.43
CA LEU A 31 15.49 2.43 5.40
C LEU A 31 16.21 1.44 6.33
N GLY A 32 17.36 0.92 5.90
CA GLY A 32 18.15 -0.10 6.56
C GLY A 32 17.62 -1.53 6.30
N SER A 33 18.52 -2.44 5.91
CA SER A 33 18.20 -3.84 5.63
C SER A 33 17.44 -4.52 6.78
N SER A 34 17.86 -4.30 8.02
CA SER A 34 17.21 -4.87 9.21
C SER A 34 15.76 -4.39 9.37
N SER A 35 15.49 -3.10 9.14
CA SER A 35 14.14 -2.54 9.20
C SER A 35 13.26 -3.12 8.11
N ILE A 36 13.78 -3.23 6.89
CA ILE A 36 13.09 -3.87 5.76
C ILE A 36 12.76 -5.32 6.09
N LEU A 37 13.71 -6.10 6.61
CA LEU A 37 13.49 -7.49 7.00
C LEU A 37 12.48 -7.62 8.16
N ASN A 38 12.53 -6.74 9.15
CA ASN A 38 11.55 -6.71 10.23
C ASN A 38 10.14 -6.46 9.71
N PHE A 39 9.98 -5.48 8.80
CA PHE A 39 8.69 -5.17 8.18
C PHE A 39 8.22 -6.30 7.26
N PHE A 40 9.13 -6.95 6.54
CA PHE A 40 8.86 -8.10 5.68
C PHE A 40 8.22 -9.28 6.43
N ASN A 41 8.69 -9.55 7.64
CA ASN A 41 8.18 -10.63 8.49
C ASN A 41 6.97 -10.22 9.36
N LYS A 42 6.64 -8.93 9.44
CA LYS A 42 5.52 -8.45 10.27
C LYS A 42 4.18 -8.99 9.77
N VAL A 43 3.39 -9.58 10.66
CA VAL A 43 2.16 -10.31 10.31
C VAL A 43 0.97 -9.37 10.02
N ALA A 44 0.86 -8.28 10.78
CA ALA A 44 -0.28 -7.37 10.73
C ALA A 44 0.17 -5.90 10.86
N PRO A 45 0.88 -5.35 9.86
CA PRO A 45 1.18 -3.92 9.85
C PRO A 45 -0.12 -3.10 9.75
N THR A 46 -0.19 -2.03 10.53
CA THR A 46 -1.26 -1.02 10.41
C THR A 46 -0.98 -0.09 9.24
N PHE A 47 -2.02 0.63 8.79
CA PHE A 47 -1.86 1.70 7.80
C PHE A 47 -0.82 2.73 8.24
N GLU A 48 -0.87 3.16 9.50
CA GLU A 48 0.04 4.17 10.04
C GLU A 48 1.50 3.67 10.07
N GLU A 49 1.72 2.41 10.46
CA GLU A 49 3.06 1.82 10.44
C GLU A 49 3.64 1.78 9.01
N ILE A 50 2.82 1.46 8.00
CA ILE A 50 3.24 1.46 6.59
C ILE A 50 3.59 2.88 6.12
N GLN A 51 2.76 3.88 6.46
CA GLN A 51 3.02 5.28 6.12
C GLN A 51 4.30 5.76 6.79
N ASN A 52 4.48 5.51 8.08
CA ASN A 52 5.66 5.94 8.82
C ASN A 52 6.94 5.27 8.33
N PHE A 53 6.89 3.98 7.98
CA PHE A 53 8.03 3.25 7.43
C PHE A 53 8.48 3.78 6.06
N THR A 54 7.54 4.21 5.22
CA THR A 54 7.83 4.68 3.85
C THR A 54 8.00 6.20 3.74
N LYS A 55 7.59 6.96 4.77
CA LYS A 55 7.66 8.43 4.83
C LYS A 55 9.03 9.02 4.46
N PRO A 56 10.19 8.44 4.86
CA PRO A 56 11.49 9.00 4.53
C PRO A 56 11.83 9.02 3.03
N LEU A 57 11.19 8.17 2.22
CA LEU A 57 11.53 8.00 0.79
C LEU A 57 11.29 9.27 -0.02
N LYS A 58 10.17 9.95 0.21
CA LYS A 58 9.76 11.13 -0.58
C LYS A 58 10.70 12.34 -0.39
N PRO A 59 11.11 12.74 0.82
CA PRO A 59 12.07 13.82 0.99
C PRO A 59 13.50 13.42 0.58
N ALA A 60 13.89 12.15 0.71
CA ALA A 60 15.22 11.68 0.30
C ALA A 60 15.37 11.59 -1.23
N PHE A 61 14.27 11.26 -1.93
CA PHE A 61 14.24 11.03 -3.37
C PHE A 61 13.04 11.78 -3.98
N PRO A 62 13.17 13.07 -4.33
CA PRO A 62 12.08 13.87 -4.88
C PRO A 62 11.49 13.33 -6.19
N GLU A 63 12.29 12.58 -6.95
CA GLU A 63 11.91 11.90 -8.19
C GLU A 63 11.12 10.60 -7.96
N ALA A 64 11.11 10.10 -6.72
CA ALA A 64 10.47 8.84 -6.37
C ALA A 64 8.96 8.94 -6.43
N GLN A 65 8.35 7.98 -7.13
CA GLN A 65 6.90 7.79 -7.05
C GLN A 65 6.61 6.65 -6.08
N VAL A 66 6.19 7.00 -4.87
CA VAL A 66 5.87 6.03 -3.80
C VAL A 66 4.36 5.83 -3.77
N THR A 67 3.90 4.62 -4.05
CA THR A 67 2.52 4.19 -3.79
C THR A 67 2.53 3.21 -2.64
N THR A 68 1.69 3.40 -1.63
CA THR A 68 1.59 2.48 -0.50
C THR A 68 0.21 1.84 -0.42
N CYS A 69 0.17 0.61 0.10
CA CYS A 69 -1.05 -0.18 0.20
C CYS A 69 -1.12 -0.86 1.56
N SER A 70 -2.32 -0.91 2.14
CA SER A 70 -2.59 -1.75 3.32
C SER A 70 -3.72 -2.74 3.01
N TYR A 71 -3.72 -3.87 3.72
CA TYR A 71 -4.59 -5.00 3.44
C TYR A 71 -5.29 -5.50 4.68
N LYS A 72 -6.49 -6.04 4.46
CA LYS A 72 -7.13 -6.96 5.40
C LYS A 72 -6.93 -8.38 4.87
N PRO A 73 -6.14 -9.23 5.57
CA PRO A 73 -5.88 -10.60 5.13
C PRO A 73 -7.15 -11.36 4.80
N LEU A 74 -7.09 -12.18 3.74
CA LEU A 74 -8.21 -12.98 3.21
C LEU A 74 -9.42 -12.19 2.68
N ILE A 75 -9.33 -10.85 2.63
CA ILE A 75 -10.37 -9.97 2.09
C ILE A 75 -9.82 -9.16 0.90
N GLY A 76 -8.78 -8.34 1.12
CA GLY A 76 -8.20 -7.52 0.06
C GLY A 76 -7.51 -6.26 0.56
N MET A 77 -7.11 -5.41 -0.38
CA MET A 77 -6.53 -4.09 -0.11
C MET A 77 -7.60 -3.19 0.53
N VAL A 78 -7.30 -2.51 1.64
CA VAL A 78 -8.25 -1.62 2.33
C VAL A 78 -7.90 -0.14 2.20
N SER A 79 -6.65 0.18 1.88
CA SER A 79 -6.26 1.51 1.47
C SER A 79 -5.11 1.51 0.48
N MET A 80 -5.05 2.56 -0.33
CA MET A 80 -3.94 2.87 -1.23
C MET A 80 -3.65 4.36 -1.17
N THR A 81 -2.41 4.75 -0.94
CA THR A 81 -1.96 6.15 -1.05
C THR A 81 -1.15 6.31 -2.32
N ASP A 82 -1.57 7.23 -3.19
CA ASP A 82 -0.88 7.51 -4.45
C ASP A 82 0.41 8.37 -4.25
N PRO A 83 1.26 8.55 -5.28
CA PRO A 83 2.48 9.37 -5.16
C PRO A 83 2.21 10.85 -4.82
N ARG A 84 0.99 11.33 -5.09
CA ARG A 84 0.55 12.69 -4.77
C ARG A 84 0.13 12.82 -3.29
N GLY A 85 0.00 11.71 -2.57
CA GLY A 85 -0.39 11.65 -1.16
C GLY A 85 -1.89 11.45 -0.94
N ASN A 86 -2.70 11.24 -1.99
CA ASN A 86 -4.13 11.01 -1.83
C ASN A 86 -4.37 9.55 -1.47
N THR A 87 -5.14 9.33 -0.41
CA THR A 87 -5.50 7.98 0.02
C THR A 87 -6.89 7.61 -0.46
N SER A 88 -7.01 6.50 -1.19
CA SER A 88 -8.28 5.84 -1.48
C SER A 88 -8.52 4.71 -0.48
N TYR A 89 -9.79 4.48 -0.12
CA TYR A 89 -10.18 3.41 0.79
C TYR A 89 -11.14 2.44 0.10
N TYR A 90 -10.98 1.16 0.38
CA TYR A 90 -11.73 0.10 -0.29
C TYR A 90 -12.60 -0.61 0.74
N LYS A 91 -13.91 -0.59 0.51
CA LYS A 91 -14.90 -1.26 1.35
C LYS A 91 -15.39 -2.52 0.66
N TYR A 92 -15.59 -3.56 1.44
CA TYR A 92 -16.05 -4.86 0.96
C TYR A 92 -17.41 -5.20 1.57
N ASP A 93 -18.21 -5.97 0.84
CA ASP A 93 -19.45 -6.55 1.36
C ASP A 93 -19.20 -7.81 2.20
N SER A 94 -20.28 -8.42 2.72
CA SER A 94 -20.22 -9.64 3.52
C SER A 94 -19.66 -10.86 2.76
N PHE A 95 -19.71 -10.83 1.42
CA PHE A 95 -19.15 -11.86 0.54
C PHE A 95 -17.70 -11.57 0.14
N ARG A 96 -17.05 -10.56 0.76
CA ARG A 96 -15.67 -10.13 0.50
C ARG A 96 -15.44 -9.60 -0.91
N ARG A 97 -16.48 -9.07 -1.56
CA ARG A 97 -16.39 -8.41 -2.87
C ARG A 97 -16.28 -6.91 -2.68
N LEU A 98 -15.59 -6.22 -3.60
CA LEU A 98 -15.42 -4.77 -3.53
C LEU A 98 -16.79 -4.09 -3.65
N LYS A 99 -17.22 -3.41 -2.60
CA LYS A 99 -18.52 -2.71 -2.56
C LYS A 99 -18.37 -1.25 -2.96
N SER A 100 -17.35 -0.56 -2.45
CA SER A 100 -17.12 0.84 -2.79
C SER A 100 -15.66 1.26 -2.63
N VAL A 101 -15.31 2.29 -3.40
CA VAL A 101 -14.03 3.01 -3.30
C VAL A 101 -14.32 4.42 -2.82
N LEU A 102 -13.65 4.83 -1.76
CA LEU A 102 -13.78 6.15 -1.16
C LEU A 102 -12.53 6.99 -1.41
N ASP A 103 -12.71 8.31 -1.48
CA ASP A 103 -11.59 9.25 -1.46
C ASP A 103 -11.03 9.47 -0.04
N TRP A 104 -10.06 10.39 0.06
CA TRP A 104 -9.39 10.73 1.30
C TRP A 104 -10.32 11.39 2.34
N GLN A 105 -11.40 12.03 1.90
CA GLN A 105 -12.46 12.63 2.73
C GLN A 105 -13.59 11.63 3.06
N LYS A 106 -13.45 10.37 2.64
CA LYS A 106 -14.45 9.30 2.79
C LYS A 106 -15.71 9.48 1.93
N ASN A 107 -15.68 10.33 0.92
CA ASN A 107 -16.74 10.42 -0.07
C ASN A 107 -16.68 9.21 -1.02
N VAL A 108 -17.82 8.77 -1.51
CA VAL A 108 -17.90 7.66 -2.47
C VAL A 108 -17.42 8.13 -3.85
N LYS A 109 -16.31 7.54 -4.33
CA LYS A 109 -15.85 7.72 -5.71
C LYS A 109 -16.50 6.72 -6.66
N GLN A 110 -16.73 5.50 -6.18
CA GLN A 110 -17.31 4.42 -6.95
C GLN A 110 -18.05 3.47 -6.02
N ASP A 111 -19.21 2.99 -6.48
CA ASP A 111 -20.04 2.00 -5.79
C ASP A 111 -20.36 0.85 -6.76
N TYR A 112 -20.39 -0.37 -6.25
CA TYR A 112 -20.59 -1.59 -7.02
C TYR A 112 -21.82 -2.33 -6.50
N GLN A 113 -22.76 -2.60 -7.41
CA GLN A 113 -23.94 -3.42 -7.14
C GLN A 113 -23.85 -4.73 -7.93
N TYR A 114 -24.06 -5.84 -7.23
CA TYR A 114 -23.93 -7.17 -7.80
C TYR A 114 -25.28 -7.87 -7.80
N HIS A 115 -25.79 -8.20 -8.99
CA HIS A 115 -27.04 -8.92 -9.17
C HIS A 115 -26.75 -10.38 -9.53
N TYR A 116 -27.05 -11.29 -8.60
CA TYR A 116 -26.99 -12.72 -8.87
C TYR A 116 -28.31 -13.21 -9.44
N ARG A 117 -28.23 -14.12 -10.39
CA ARG A 117 -29.33 -15.00 -10.75
C ARG A 117 -29.12 -16.33 -10.00
N PRO A 118 -30.13 -16.86 -9.30
CA PRO A 118 -30.09 -18.18 -8.67
C PRO A 118 -29.73 -19.29 -9.66
#